data_AF-A0A955HN07-F1
#
_entry.id   AF-A0A955HN07-F1
#
_cell.length_a   1.000
_cell.length_b   1.000
_cell.length_c   1.000
_cell.angle_alpha   90.00
_cell.angle_beta   90.00
_cell.angle_gamma   90.00
#
_symmetry.space_group_name_H-M   'P 1'
#
loop_
_entity.id
_entity.type
_entity.pdbx_description
1 polymer ?
#
loop_
_entity_poly.entity_id
_entity_poly.type
_entity_poly.pdbx_seq_one_letter_code
_entity_poly.pdbx_strand_id
1 'polypeptide(L)'
;MRTIKNINDLFQNVCFVTQDVADSVSDEVCLRKVGRAIYKNTSCGAFVELASDVEGVVVGSIIEGYDAQATNHTLAFPFGSDEFWQAVESVESEVDEILADLEAQVADDEDWI
;
A
#
# COMPACT_ATOMS: atom_id res chain seq x y z
N MET A 1 -1.88 -18.90 -0.66
CA MET A 1 -0.75 -18.00 -0.91
C MET A 1 -0.39 -18.05 -2.39
N ARG A 2 -0.87 -17.10 -3.21
CA ARG A 2 -0.53 -17.01 -4.64
C ARG A 2 0.57 -15.98 -4.79
N THR A 3 1.82 -16.44 -4.84
CA THR A 3 3.00 -15.63 -5.08
C THR A 3 2.92 -15.01 -6.48
N ILE A 4 2.79 -13.69 -6.58
CA ILE A 4 3.01 -12.97 -7.84
C ILE A 4 4.48 -13.17 -8.19
N LYS A 5 4.75 -13.95 -9.24
CA LYS A 5 6.11 -14.43 -9.58
C LYS A 5 6.99 -13.39 -10.28
N ASN A 6 6.47 -12.23 -10.70
CA ASN A 6 7.30 -11.18 -11.28
C ASN A 6 6.52 -9.87 -11.42
N ILE A 7 6.84 -8.85 -10.60
CA ILE A 7 6.25 -7.51 -10.76
C ILE A 7 6.96 -6.68 -11.83
N ASN A 8 8.15 -7.11 -12.29
CA ASN A 8 8.78 -6.52 -13.48
C ASN A 8 7.85 -6.64 -14.69
N ASP A 9 7.04 -7.69 -14.79
CA ASP A 9 5.98 -7.78 -15.82
C ASP A 9 4.80 -6.83 -15.55
N LEU A 10 4.51 -6.47 -14.29
CA LEU A 10 3.45 -5.53 -13.95
C LEU A 10 3.88 -4.09 -14.27
N PHE A 11 5.09 -3.69 -13.90
CA PHE A 11 5.62 -2.37 -14.24
C PHE A 11 5.98 -2.26 -15.73
N GLN A 12 6.53 -3.31 -16.37
CA GLN A 12 6.85 -3.29 -17.81
C GLN A 12 5.62 -3.38 -18.73
N ASN A 13 4.54 -4.08 -18.34
CA ASN A 13 3.32 -4.16 -19.17
C ASN A 13 2.22 -3.17 -18.79
N VAL A 14 2.23 -2.60 -17.57
CA VAL A 14 1.14 -1.72 -17.11
C VAL A 14 1.56 -0.27 -17.06
N CYS A 15 2.79 0.09 -16.70
CA CYS A 15 3.21 1.49 -16.70
C CYS A 15 4.73 1.64 -16.74
N PHE A 16 5.29 1.84 -17.94
CA PHE A 16 6.65 2.32 -18.11
C PHE A 16 6.66 3.78 -17.66
N VAL A 17 6.83 4.03 -16.35
CA VAL A 17 7.06 5.37 -15.81
C VAL A 17 8.50 5.74 -16.16
N THR A 18 8.75 6.02 -17.43
CA THR A 18 9.97 6.74 -17.83
C THR A 18 9.81 8.21 -17.52
N GLN A 19 10.93 8.87 -17.28
CA GLN A 19 11.10 10.33 -17.18
C GLN A 19 10.58 11.15 -18.38
N ASP A 20 9.94 10.51 -19.36
CA ASP A 20 9.36 11.12 -20.54
C ASP A 20 7.86 10.79 -20.61
N VAL A 21 7.06 11.78 -21.02
CA VAL A 21 5.63 11.74 -21.42
C VAL A 21 4.63 12.06 -20.28
N ALA A 22 4.20 13.30 -20.04
CA ALA A 22 3.37 14.20 -20.87
C ALA A 22 1.88 13.84 -21.02
N ASP A 23 1.34 12.82 -20.36
CA ASP A 23 -0.12 12.58 -20.39
C ASP A 23 -0.68 12.16 -19.02
N SER A 24 -1.05 13.15 -18.21
CA SER A 24 -1.70 13.01 -16.88
C SER A 24 -2.90 12.03 -16.81
N VAL A 25 -3.47 11.62 -17.95
CA VAL A 25 -4.60 10.67 -18.03
C VAL A 25 -4.13 9.20 -18.00
N SER A 26 -2.90 8.88 -18.41
CA SER A 26 -2.39 7.50 -18.33
C SER A 26 -2.03 7.09 -16.91
N ASP A 27 -1.57 8.04 -16.10
CA ASP A 27 -0.94 7.77 -14.82
C ASP A 27 -1.97 7.36 -13.76
N GLU A 28 -3.14 8.01 -13.76
CA GLU A 28 -4.25 7.65 -12.88
C GLU A 28 -4.81 6.25 -13.17
N VAL A 29 -4.88 5.85 -14.45
CA VAL A 29 -5.40 4.53 -14.84
C VAL A 29 -4.43 3.43 -14.43
N CYS A 30 -3.12 3.67 -14.57
CA CYS A 30 -2.09 2.76 -14.09
C CYS A 30 -2.12 2.60 -12.57
N LEU A 31 -2.16 3.71 -11.84
CA LEU A 31 -2.16 3.67 -10.38
C LEU A 31 -3.42 3.02 -9.82
N ARG A 32 -4.57 3.20 -10.47
CA ARG A 32 -5.79 2.45 -10.11
C ARG A 32 -5.63 0.94 -10.30
N LYS A 33 -4.91 0.49 -11.34
CA LYS A 33 -4.63 -0.94 -11.53
C LYS A 33 -3.65 -1.47 -10.49
N VAL A 34 -2.61 -0.70 -10.19
CA VAL A 34 -1.60 -1.02 -9.16
C VAL A 34 -2.24 -1.05 -7.78
N GLY A 35 -2.95 0.01 -7.37
CA GLY A 35 -3.69 0.08 -6.12
C GLY A 35 -4.70 -1.04 -5.97
N ARG A 36 -5.45 -1.40 -7.04
CA ARG A 36 -6.36 -2.55 -7.00
C ARG A 36 -5.64 -3.89 -6.89
N ALA A 37 -4.45 -4.03 -7.46
CA ALA A 37 -3.65 -5.23 -7.30
C ALA A 37 -3.15 -5.33 -5.86
N ILE A 38 -2.67 -4.23 -5.28
CA ILE A 38 -2.14 -4.19 -3.91
C ILE A 38 -3.24 -4.51 -2.91
N TYR A 39 -4.37 -3.79 -2.97
CA TYR A 39 -5.52 -4.05 -2.10
C TYR A 39 -5.98 -5.52 -2.11
N LYS A 40 -5.82 -6.23 -3.24
CA LYS A 40 -6.17 -7.65 -3.37
C LYS A 40 -5.10 -8.63 -2.88
N ASN A 41 -3.86 -8.19 -2.78
CA ASN A 41 -2.72 -9.04 -2.44
C ASN A 41 -2.16 -8.75 -1.05
N THR A 42 -2.57 -7.66 -0.42
CA THR A 42 -2.29 -7.37 0.99
C THR A 42 -3.42 -7.85 1.89
N SER A 43 -3.08 -8.28 3.10
CA SER A 43 -4.06 -8.71 4.09
C SER A 43 -4.78 -7.52 4.73
N CYS A 44 -4.10 -6.39 4.82
CA CYS A 44 -4.57 -5.21 5.53
C CYS A 44 -5.41 -4.24 4.69
N GLY A 45 -5.57 -4.47 3.38
CA GLY A 45 -6.27 -3.54 2.50
C GLY A 45 -5.46 -2.30 2.14
N ALA A 46 -4.14 -2.45 2.03
CA ALA A 46 -3.25 -1.34 1.66
C ALA A 46 -3.68 -0.63 0.36
N PHE A 47 -3.58 0.70 0.35
CA PHE A 47 -3.91 1.57 -0.76
C PHE A 47 -2.66 2.26 -1.31
N VAL A 48 -2.77 2.72 -2.56
CA VAL A 48 -1.75 3.55 -3.20
C VAL A 48 -2.42 4.72 -3.91
N GLU A 49 -1.96 5.93 -3.60
CA GLU A 49 -2.44 7.18 -4.16
C GLU A 49 -1.28 8.04 -4.69
N LEU A 50 -1.58 9.02 -5.54
CA LEU A 50 -0.58 10.02 -5.93
C LEU A 50 -0.30 10.96 -4.77
N ALA A 51 0.98 11.23 -4.53
CA ALA A 51 1.35 12.25 -3.56
C ALA A 51 0.93 13.64 -4.08
N SER A 52 0.33 14.44 -3.20
CA SER A 52 -0.14 15.80 -3.55
C SER A 52 1.01 16.80 -3.57
N ASP A 53 2.03 16.58 -2.75
CA ASP A 53 3.11 17.53 -2.48
C ASP A 53 4.43 17.20 -3.20
N VAL A 54 4.59 15.95 -3.66
CA VAL A 54 5.80 15.46 -4.34
C VAL A 54 5.41 14.61 -5.54
N GLU A 55 6.24 14.61 -6.58
CA GLU A 55 6.08 13.68 -7.70
C GLU A 55 6.40 12.27 -7.22
N GLY A 56 5.35 11.50 -6.89
CA GLY A 56 5.50 10.22 -6.21
C GLY A 56 4.19 9.53 -5.90
N VAL A 57 4.27 8.46 -5.12
CA VAL A 57 3.12 7.71 -4.62
C VAL A 57 3.12 7.68 -3.09
N VAL A 58 1.93 7.63 -2.52
CA VAL A 58 1.69 7.39 -1.10
C VAL A 58 1.15 5.98 -0.94
N VAL A 59 1.79 5.19 -0.10
CA VAL A 59 1.37 3.85 0.30
C VAL A 59 0.88 3.93 1.75
N GLY A 60 -0.29 3.40 2.03
CA GLY A 60 -0.86 3.38 3.38
C GLY A 60 -1.88 2.27 3.54
N SER A 61 -2.47 2.16 4.72
CA SER A 61 -3.56 1.22 4.98
C SER A 61 -4.54 1.74 6.02
N ILE A 62 -5.81 1.39 5.84
CA ILE A 62 -6.90 1.69 6.79
C ILE A 62 -7.38 0.35 7.34
N ILE A 63 -7.43 0.22 8.66
CA ILE A 63 -7.79 -1.04 9.31
C ILE A 63 -9.31 -1.13 9.40
N GLU A 64 -9.92 -1.92 8.52
CA GLU A 64 -11.37 -2.10 8.51
C GLU A 64 -11.88 -2.66 9.86
N GLY A 65 -12.86 -1.97 10.46
CA GLY A 65 -13.45 -2.37 11.74
C GLY A 65 -12.87 -1.65 12.96
N TYR A 66 -11.79 -0.91 12.79
CA TYR A 66 -11.16 -0.11 13.84
C TYR A 66 -10.98 1.35 13.38
N ASP A 67 -11.04 2.32 14.29
CA ASP A 67 -10.72 3.72 13.99
C ASP A 67 -9.19 3.92 14.02
N ALA A 68 -8.49 3.11 13.22
CA ALA A 68 -7.04 3.03 13.18
C ALA A 68 -6.52 2.94 11.74
N GLN A 69 -5.33 3.50 11.52
CA GLN A 69 -4.68 3.56 10.22
C GLN A 69 -3.16 3.39 10.40
N ALA A 70 -2.52 2.80 9.40
CA ALA A 70 -1.06 2.74 9.34
C ALA A 70 -0.45 4.07 8.92
N THR A 71 0.84 4.23 9.18
CA THR A 71 1.62 5.37 8.75
C THR A 71 1.72 5.40 7.22
N ASN A 72 1.49 6.58 6.65
CA ASN A 72 1.60 6.78 5.21
C ASN A 72 3.09 6.89 4.81
N HIS A 73 3.52 6.01 3.89
CA HIS A 73 4.85 6.04 3.30
C HIS A 73 4.80 6.74 1.95
N THR A 74 5.53 7.85 1.82
CA THR A 74 5.63 8.60 0.55
C THR A 74 6.91 8.23 -0.18
N LEU A 75 6.79 7.77 -1.42
CA LEU A 75 7.89 7.41 -2.31
C LEU A 75 7.96 8.40 -3.46
N ALA A 76 9.05 9.17 -3.54
CA ALA A 76 9.28 10.11 -4.64
C ALA A 76 9.85 9.38 -5.86
N PHE A 77 9.40 9.74 -7.07
CA PHE A 77 9.99 9.20 -8.29
C PHE A 77 11.42 9.74 -8.52
N PRO A 78 12.32 8.95 -9.13
CA PRO A 78 12.16 7.53 -9.46
C PRO A 78 12.46 6.63 -8.24
N PHE A 79 11.60 5.64 -7.97
CA PHE A 79 11.82 4.62 -6.95
C PHE A 79 11.91 3.22 -7.57
N GLY A 80 12.58 2.30 -6.89
CA GLY A 80 12.73 0.90 -7.32
C GLY A 80 11.55 0.02 -6.90
N SER A 81 11.42 -1.17 -7.51
CA SER A 81 10.43 -2.16 -7.08
C SER A 81 10.62 -2.59 -5.62
N ASP A 82 11.87 -2.70 -5.18
CA ASP A 82 12.21 -3.18 -3.84
C ASP A 82 11.84 -2.13 -2.79
N GLU A 83 12.08 -0.85 -3.08
CA GLU A 83 11.68 0.27 -2.24
C GLU A 83 10.16 0.36 -2.10
N PHE A 84 9.44 0.12 -3.21
CA PHE A 84 7.99 0.04 -3.20
C PHE A 84 7.47 -1.09 -2.30
N TRP A 85 8.03 -2.29 -2.45
CA TRP A 85 7.61 -3.43 -1.63
C TRP A 85 8.01 -3.31 -0.16
N GLN A 86 9.16 -2.71 0.13
CA GLN A 86 9.54 -2.39 1.51
C GLN A 86 8.54 -1.44 2.16
N ALA A 87 8.04 -0.44 1.42
CA ALA A 87 6.98 0.44 1.93
C ALA A 87 5.68 -0.33 2.21
N VAL A 88 5.27 -1.22 1.30
CA VAL A 88 4.08 -2.06 1.51
C VAL A 88 4.25 -3.01 2.70
N GLU A 89 5.39 -3.69 2.81
CA GLU A 89 5.69 -4.61 3.91
C GLU A 89 5.76 -3.88 5.26
N SER A 90 6.30 -2.66 5.27
CA SER A 90 6.29 -1.79 6.46
C SER A 90 4.87 -1.48 6.91
N VAL A 91 3.98 -1.15 5.96
CA VAL A 91 2.56 -0.90 6.25
C VAL A 91 1.85 -2.15 6.76
N GLU A 92 2.11 -3.32 6.18
CA GLU A 92 1.53 -4.58 6.65
C GLU A 92 1.98 -4.91 8.08
N SER A 93 3.28 -4.77 8.36
CA SER A 93 3.82 -5.03 9.70
C SER A 93 3.22 -4.09 10.75
N GLU A 94 3.05 -2.80 10.43
CA GLU A 94 2.45 -1.83 11.34
C GLU A 94 0.98 -2.15 11.62
N VAL A 95 0.21 -2.56 10.60
CA VAL A 95 -1.18 -2.98 10.79
C VAL A 95 -1.28 -4.21 11.69
N ASP A 96 -0.40 -5.20 11.48
CA ASP A 96 -0.38 -6.40 12.32
C ASP A 96 -0.08 -6.07 13.79
N GLU A 97 0.83 -5.11 14.05
CA GLU A 97 1.13 -4.62 15.39
C GLU A 97 -0.08 -3.90 16.03
N ILE A 98 -0.74 -3.01 15.28
CA ILE A 98 -1.92 -2.27 15.76
C ILE A 98 -3.07 -3.25 16.06
N LEU A 99 -3.30 -4.23 15.19
CA LEU A 99 -4.34 -5.24 15.39
C LEU A 99 -4.07 -6.09 16.64
N ALA A 100 -2.82 -6.51 16.84
CA ALA A 100 -2.45 -7.28 18.03
C ALA A 100 -2.69 -6.49 19.33
N ASP A 101 -2.42 -5.18 19.35
CA ASP A 101 -2.68 -4.32 20.51
C ASP A 101 -4.18 -4.14 20.76
N LEU A 102 -4.97 -3.91 19.70
CA LEU A 102 -6.42 -3.75 19.81
C LEU A 102 -7.11 -5.05 20.27
N GLU A 103 -6.68 -6.20 19.76
CA GLU A 103 -7.18 -7.51 20.21
C GLU A 103 -6.85 -7.78 21.68
N ALA A 104 -5.68 -7.36 22.16
CA ALA A 104 -5.31 -7.48 23.56
C ALA A 104 -6.19 -6.61 24.48
N GLN A 105 -6.53 -5.38 24.06
CA GLN A 105 -7.43 -4.51 24.81
C GLN A 105 -8.84 -5.10 24.93
N VAL A 106 -9.37 -5.67 23.83
CA VAL A 106 -10.68 -6.32 23.84
C VAL A 106 -10.69 -7.54 24.76
N ALA A 107 -9.61 -8.33 24.80
CA ALA A 107 -9.50 -9.50 25.66
C ALA A 107 -9.48 -9.15 27.16
N ASP A 108 -8.84 -8.04 27.54
CA ASP A 108 -8.81 -7.57 28.94
C ASP A 108 -10.16 -6.99 29.40
N ASP A 109 -10.92 -6.37 28.48
CA ASP A 109 -12.25 -5.81 28.77
C ASP A 109 -13.34 -6.90 28.91
N GLU A 110 -13.16 -8.09 28.33
CA GLU A 110 -14.10 -9.22 28.45
C GLU A 110 -14.06 -9.93 29.82
N ASP A 111 -13.06 -9.65 30.68
CA ASP A 111 -12.94 -10.26 32.02
C ASP A 111 -13.74 -9.49 33.11
N TRP A 112 -14.56 -8.52 32.71
CA TRP A 112 -15.37 -7.67 33.59
C TRP A 112 -16.88 -7.99 33.62
N ILE A 113 -17.32 -9.13 33.08
CA ILE A 113 -18.74 -9.59 33.12
C ILE A 113 -18.95 -10.81 34.02
#